data_AF-A0A9Q1L2A6-F1
#
_entry.id   AF-A0A9Q1L2A6-F1
#
_cell.length_a   1.000
_cell.length_b   1.000
_cell.length_c   1.000
_cell.angle_alpha   90.00
_cell.angle_beta   90.00
_cell.angle_gamma   90.00
#
_symmetry.space_group_name_H-M   'P 1'
#
loop_
_entity.id
_entity.type
_entity.pdbx_description
1 polymer ?
#
loop_
_entity_poly.entity_id
_entity_poly.type
_entity_poly.pdbx_seq_one_letter_code
_entity_poly.pdbx_strand_id
1 'polypeptide(L)'
;MLANISLSSTPTPSGLLFKPKSSTLTSSSFHGVRIPSPNPNPVSFHWVRARPSSVVMMAKKEAELNEIRTKTNEELNDEVLRLKGELFVLRLQRSAREREDFKPSEFGSMRKRIARLLTVKREREIEQGIGKRLSRKLDREWKRNIVVKPPASLKKLQEEKAAKKD
;
A
#
# COMPACT_ATOMS: atom_id res chain seq x y z
N MET A 1 -35.18 -45.43 43.08
CA MET A 1 -36.63 -45.19 42.93
C MET A 1 -36.81 -43.70 42.66
N LEU A 2 -37.17 -43.39 41.41
CA LEU A 2 -37.92 -42.23 40.89
C LEU A 2 -37.82 -40.86 41.59
N ALA A 3 -37.40 -39.84 40.84
CA ALA A 3 -38.27 -38.70 40.52
C ALA A 3 -37.74 -37.93 39.30
N ASN A 4 -38.53 -37.97 38.23
CA ASN A 4 -38.49 -37.06 37.09
C ASN A 4 -38.92 -35.66 37.54
N ILE A 5 -38.30 -34.62 36.98
CA ILE A 5 -38.98 -33.34 36.78
C ILE A 5 -38.62 -32.85 35.37
N SER A 6 -39.67 -32.74 34.54
CA SER A 6 -39.64 -32.24 33.17
C SER A 6 -40.02 -30.76 33.12
N LEU A 7 -39.84 -30.17 31.92
CA LEU A 7 -40.43 -28.92 31.38
C LEU A 7 -39.60 -27.65 31.71
N SER A 8 -39.30 -26.73 30.80
CA SER A 8 -39.96 -26.35 29.54
C SER A 8 -39.01 -25.61 28.57
N SER A 9 -39.36 -25.68 27.29
CA SER A 9 -38.82 -24.96 26.13
C SER A 9 -39.26 -23.49 26.05
N THR A 10 -38.52 -22.67 25.26
CA THR A 10 -38.96 -21.59 24.31
C THR A 10 -37.96 -20.39 24.31
N PRO A 11 -38.07 -19.37 23.42
CA PRO A 11 -37.44 -19.34 22.11
C PRO A 11 -36.51 -18.13 21.87
N THR A 12 -35.74 -18.19 20.78
CA THR A 12 -35.04 -17.09 20.10
C THR A 12 -35.89 -15.84 19.85
N PRO A 13 -35.27 -14.65 19.86
CA PRO A 13 -35.61 -13.62 18.88
C PRO A 13 -34.38 -13.07 18.13
N SER A 14 -34.40 -13.33 16.82
CA SER A 14 -34.21 -12.39 15.70
C SER A 14 -33.21 -11.24 15.80
N GLY A 15 -32.31 -11.21 14.81
CA GLY A 15 -31.27 -10.23 14.56
C GLY A 15 -31.71 -8.76 14.62
N LEU A 16 -30.94 -7.99 15.39
CA LEU A 16 -30.98 -6.53 15.36
C LEU A 16 -30.13 -6.03 14.19
N LEU A 17 -30.83 -5.71 13.09
CA LEU A 17 -30.31 -5.00 11.94
C LEU A 17 -30.04 -3.54 12.34
N PHE A 18 -28.78 -3.19 12.62
CA PHE A 18 -28.37 -1.81 12.84
C PHE A 18 -28.50 -1.00 11.54
N LYS A 19 -29.54 -0.16 11.43
CA LYS A 19 -29.61 0.91 10.42
C LYS A 19 -28.69 2.06 10.83
N PRO A 20 -27.72 2.51 10.01
CA PRO A 20 -27.01 3.74 10.30
C PRO A 20 -27.94 4.94 10.07
N LYS A 21 -28.21 5.71 11.12
CA LYS A 21 -28.85 7.02 11.04
C LYS A 21 -27.88 7.99 10.34
N SER A 22 -28.21 8.41 9.12
CA SER A 22 -27.56 9.55 8.46
C SER A 22 -27.95 10.83 9.20
N SER A 23 -27.10 11.31 10.10
CA SER A 23 -27.22 12.65 10.67
C SER A 23 -26.49 13.64 9.77
N THR A 24 -27.20 14.17 8.77
CA THR A 24 -26.81 15.42 8.13
C THR A 24 -27.15 16.56 9.09
N LEU A 25 -26.19 16.93 9.94
CA LEU A 25 -26.27 18.15 10.75
C LEU A 25 -25.17 19.10 10.28
N THR A 26 -25.44 19.86 9.22
CA THR A 26 -24.73 21.09 8.91
C THR A 26 -25.66 22.24 9.25
N SER A 27 -25.69 22.63 10.53
CA SER A 27 -26.28 23.89 10.96
C SER A 27 -25.34 25.01 10.50
N SER A 28 -25.72 25.73 9.45
CA SER A 28 -25.09 26.99 9.07
C SER A 28 -26.16 28.06 8.93
N SER A 29 -26.10 29.09 9.78
CA SER A 29 -26.88 30.32 9.67
C SER A 29 -26.26 31.21 8.59
N PHE A 30 -26.54 30.92 7.33
CA PHE A 30 -26.27 31.83 6.23
C PHE A 30 -27.49 31.86 5.33
N HIS A 31 -28.26 32.95 5.39
CA HIS A 31 -29.44 33.19 4.55
C HIS A 31 -29.01 33.79 3.20
N GLY A 32 -28.04 33.14 2.53
CA GLY A 32 -27.65 33.48 1.16
C GLY A 32 -28.59 32.80 0.17
N VAL A 33 -28.91 33.52 -0.92
CA VAL A 33 -29.75 33.06 -2.04
C VAL A 33 -29.43 31.61 -2.42
N ARG A 34 -30.38 30.70 -2.19
CA ARG A 34 -30.28 29.31 -2.62
C ARG A 34 -30.45 29.25 -4.13
N ILE A 35 -29.35 29.23 -4.87
CA ILE A 35 -29.38 28.87 -6.29
C ILE A 35 -29.70 27.36 -6.32
N PRO A 36 -30.82 26.94 -6.94
CA PRO A 36 -31.09 25.51 -7.12
C PRO A 36 -30.01 24.96 -8.05
N SER A 37 -29.06 24.20 -7.51
CA SER A 37 -28.19 23.37 -8.34
C SER A 37 -29.10 22.33 -9.01
N PRO A 38 -29.23 22.29 -10.35
CA PRO A 38 -29.84 21.15 -11.00
C PRO A 38 -28.95 19.97 -10.65
N ASN A 39 -29.44 19.04 -9.83
CA ASN A 39 -28.75 17.82 -9.48
C ASN A 39 -28.59 17.03 -10.79
N PRO A 40 -27.41 17.05 -11.46
CA PRO A 40 -27.22 16.13 -12.55
C PRO A 40 -26.98 14.81 -11.83
N ASN A 41 -27.98 13.93 -11.79
CA ASN A 41 -27.71 12.52 -11.57
C ASN A 41 -26.46 12.21 -12.40
N PRO A 42 -25.31 11.88 -11.80
CA PRO A 42 -24.21 11.41 -12.61
C PRO A 42 -24.75 10.09 -13.14
N VAL A 43 -25.20 10.09 -14.39
CA VAL A 43 -25.15 8.89 -15.21
C VAL A 43 -23.71 8.45 -15.04
N SER A 44 -23.55 7.44 -14.18
CA SER A 44 -22.28 6.84 -13.89
C SER A 44 -21.75 6.43 -15.25
N PHE A 45 -20.85 7.23 -15.80
CA PHE A 45 -19.96 6.80 -16.85
C PHE A 45 -19.02 5.83 -16.13
N HIS A 46 -19.53 4.61 -15.93
CA HIS A 46 -18.69 3.47 -15.59
C HIS A 46 -17.80 3.31 -16.81
N TRP A 47 -16.62 3.94 -16.78
CA TRP A 47 -15.51 3.43 -17.56
C TRP A 47 -15.37 1.98 -17.15
N VAL A 48 -15.86 1.07 -18.01
CA VAL A 48 -15.62 -0.36 -17.91
C VAL A 48 -14.14 -0.55 -18.18
N ARG A 49 -13.33 -0.19 -17.19
CA ARG A 49 -11.91 -0.44 -17.20
C ARG A 49 -11.82 -1.95 -17.00
N ALA A 50 -11.50 -2.67 -18.06
CA ALA A 50 -11.29 -4.10 -18.04
C ALA A 50 -10.38 -4.43 -16.84
N ARG A 51 -10.97 -5.02 -15.80
CA ARG A 51 -10.20 -5.41 -14.62
C ARG A 51 -9.33 -6.59 -15.07
N PRO A 52 -8.00 -6.51 -14.89
CA PRO A 52 -7.15 -7.64 -15.20
C PRO A 52 -7.60 -8.85 -14.36
N SER A 53 -7.57 -10.04 -14.97
CA SER A 53 -7.95 -11.29 -14.30
C SER A 53 -7.21 -11.44 -12.97
N SER A 54 -7.95 -11.72 -11.89
CA SER A 54 -7.43 -11.90 -10.53
C SER A 54 -6.25 -12.89 -10.50
N VAL A 55 -6.33 -13.96 -11.30
CA VAL A 55 -5.33 -15.02 -11.40
C VAL A 55 -3.98 -14.48 -11.89
N VAL A 56 -3.97 -13.59 -12.89
CA VAL A 56 -2.73 -13.01 -13.45
C VAL A 56 -2.01 -12.12 -12.42
N MET A 57 -2.78 -11.40 -11.60
CA MET A 57 -2.24 -10.54 -10.54
C MET A 57 -1.65 -11.36 -9.38
N MET A 58 -2.24 -12.51 -9.08
CA MET A 58 -1.74 -13.43 -8.06
C MET A 58 -0.44 -14.11 -8.48
N ALA A 59 -0.37 -14.61 -9.73
CA ALA A 59 0.85 -15.24 -10.25
C ALA A 59 2.08 -14.32 -10.18
N LYS A 60 1.92 -13.05 -10.58
CA LYS A 60 3.01 -12.05 -10.48
C LYS A 60 3.44 -11.81 -9.03
N LYS A 61 2.46 -11.72 -8.11
CA LYS A 61 2.73 -11.51 -6.70
C LYS A 61 3.49 -12.70 -6.08
N GLU A 62 3.12 -13.92 -6.43
CA GLU A 62 3.76 -15.15 -5.94
C GLU A 62 5.19 -15.28 -6.46
N ALA A 63 5.41 -15.03 -7.76
CA ALA A 63 6.75 -15.02 -8.35
C ALA A 63 7.67 -14.00 -7.64
N GLU A 64 7.21 -12.76 -7.47
CA GLU A 64 7.96 -11.72 -6.75
C GLU A 64 8.26 -12.12 -5.29
N LEU A 65 7.35 -12.84 -4.63
CA LEU A 65 7.54 -13.26 -3.24
C LEU A 65 8.60 -14.37 -3.14
N ASN A 66 8.58 -15.32 -4.08
CA ASN A 66 9.58 -16.36 -4.18
C ASN A 66 10.98 -15.77 -4.43
N GLU A 67 11.10 -14.78 -5.35
CA GLU A 67 12.35 -14.04 -5.57
C GLU A 67 12.87 -13.31 -4.33
N ILE A 68 11.97 -12.81 -3.48
CA ILE A 68 12.37 -12.10 -2.26
C ILE A 68 12.89 -13.10 -1.22
N ARG A 69 12.27 -14.28 -1.12
CA ARG A 69 12.66 -15.32 -0.16
C ARG A 69 14.02 -15.93 -0.47
N THR A 70 14.44 -15.97 -1.74
CA THR A 70 15.76 -16.49 -2.15
C THR A 70 16.91 -15.53 -1.88
N LYS A 71 16.66 -14.22 -1.80
CA LYS A 71 17.69 -13.18 -1.60
C LYS A 71 18.29 -13.19 -0.20
N THR A 72 19.54 -12.77 -0.09
CA THR A 72 20.23 -12.59 1.20
C THR A 72 19.73 -11.34 1.95
N ASN A 73 19.98 -11.24 3.26
CA ASN A 73 19.51 -10.08 4.05
C ASN A 73 20.16 -8.76 3.60
N GLU A 74 21.39 -8.80 3.11
CA GLU A 74 22.12 -7.64 2.59
C GLU A 74 21.51 -7.16 1.27
N GLU A 75 21.27 -8.09 0.33
CA GLU A 75 20.56 -7.81 -0.93
C GLU A 75 19.16 -7.23 -0.69
N LEU A 76 18.44 -7.71 0.34
CA LEU A 76 17.14 -7.15 0.71
C LEU A 76 17.27 -5.68 1.14
N ASN A 77 18.29 -5.33 1.91
CA ASN A 77 18.52 -3.95 2.35
C ASN A 77 18.89 -3.04 1.18
N ASP A 78 19.79 -3.50 0.31
CA ASP A 78 20.22 -2.76 -0.87
C ASP A 78 19.07 -2.53 -1.84
N GLU A 79 18.23 -3.54 -2.09
CA GLU A 79 17.05 -3.42 -2.92
C GLU A 79 16.03 -2.43 -2.33
N VAL A 80 15.84 -2.43 -1.00
CA VAL A 80 14.98 -1.45 -0.32
C VAL A 80 15.50 -0.02 -0.54
N LEU A 81 16.81 0.19 -0.45
CA LEU A 81 17.42 1.50 -0.69
C LEU A 81 17.28 1.92 -2.15
N ARG A 82 17.53 1.00 -3.09
CA ARG A 82 17.37 1.22 -4.53
C ARG A 82 15.96 1.66 -4.89
N LEU A 83 14.94 0.90 -4.47
CA LEU A 83 13.54 1.20 -4.74
C LEU A 83 13.10 2.52 -4.10
N LYS A 84 13.61 2.87 -2.91
CA LYS A 84 13.34 4.17 -2.28
C LYS A 84 13.96 5.32 -3.07
N GLY A 85 15.17 5.14 -3.60
CA GLY A 85 15.83 6.10 -4.47
C GLY A 85 15.05 6.32 -5.77
N GLU A 86 14.66 5.24 -6.45
CA GLU A 86 13.83 5.30 -7.66
C GLU A 86 12.47 5.98 -7.37
N LEU A 87 11.85 5.72 -6.21
CA LEU A 87 10.59 6.35 -5.82
C LEU A 87 10.75 7.87 -5.58
N PHE A 88 11.93 8.31 -5.18
CA PHE A 88 12.24 9.74 -5.08
C PHE A 88 12.31 10.39 -6.46
N VAL A 89 12.96 9.74 -7.44
CA VAL A 89 13.01 10.22 -8.84
C VAL A 89 11.61 10.32 -9.44
N LEU A 90 10.79 9.29 -9.28
CA LEU A 90 9.40 9.32 -9.76
C LEU A 90 8.60 10.48 -9.16
N ARG A 91 8.85 10.84 -7.89
CA ARG A 91 8.22 12.03 -7.28
C ARG A 91 8.67 13.32 -7.94
N LEU A 92 9.96 13.44 -8.29
CA LEU A 92 10.51 14.60 -8.98
C LEU A 92 9.94 14.72 -10.41
N GLN A 93 9.91 13.64 -11.18
CA GLN A 93 9.32 13.61 -12.52
C GLN A 93 7.83 14.01 -12.50
N ARG A 94 7.08 13.48 -11.53
CA ARG A 94 5.69 13.85 -11.31
C ARG A 94 5.52 15.34 -11.02
N SER A 95 6.41 15.95 -10.24
CA SER A 95 6.37 17.40 -9.99
C SER A 95 6.79 18.23 -11.20
N ALA A 96 7.75 17.75 -11.99
CA ALA A 96 8.20 18.38 -13.23
C ALA A 96 7.14 18.33 -14.35
N ARG A 97 6.07 17.54 -14.17
CA ARG A 97 4.98 17.32 -15.14
C ARG A 97 5.47 16.69 -16.46
N GLU A 98 6.54 15.90 -16.40
CA GLU A 98 7.03 15.06 -17.49
C GLU A 98 6.03 13.90 -17.74
N ARG A 99 4.97 14.14 -18.53
CA ARG A 99 3.84 13.20 -18.66
C ARG A 99 4.21 11.84 -19.24
N GLU A 100 5.28 11.78 -20.04
CA GLU A 100 5.66 10.58 -20.78
C GLU A 100 6.46 9.59 -19.91
N ASP A 101 7.20 10.11 -18.93
CA ASP A 101 8.20 9.32 -18.19
C ASP A 101 7.67 8.68 -16.90
N PHE A 102 6.52 9.11 -16.36
CA PHE A 102 6.01 8.56 -15.10
C PHE A 102 4.62 7.91 -15.22
N LYS A 103 4.53 6.64 -14.79
CA LYS A 103 3.26 5.91 -14.69
C LYS A 103 2.73 5.96 -13.26
N PRO A 104 1.46 6.33 -13.02
CA PRO A 104 0.91 6.41 -11.66
C PRO A 104 0.83 5.04 -10.96
N SER A 105 0.77 3.94 -11.72
CA SER A 105 0.78 2.57 -11.19
C SER A 105 2.11 2.20 -10.52
N GLU A 106 3.24 2.77 -10.98
CA GLU A 106 4.58 2.44 -10.49
C GLU A 106 4.78 2.88 -9.03
N PHE A 107 4.24 4.02 -8.64
CA PHE A 107 4.22 4.46 -7.24
C PHE A 107 3.63 3.39 -6.31
N GLY A 108 2.49 2.81 -6.72
CA GLY A 108 1.82 1.77 -5.94
C GLY A 108 2.60 0.46 -5.97
N SER A 109 3.11 0.08 -7.14
CA SER A 109 3.91 -1.15 -7.33
C SER A 109 5.17 -1.15 -6.48
N MET A 110 5.97 -0.08 -6.55
CA MET A 110 7.24 0.02 -5.82
C MET A 110 7.03 0.07 -4.30
N ARG A 111 6.03 0.82 -3.81
CA ARG A 111 5.69 0.82 -2.38
C ARG A 111 5.29 -0.57 -1.88
N LYS A 112 4.49 -1.29 -2.67
CA LYS A 112 4.09 -2.67 -2.36
C LYS A 112 5.30 -3.61 -2.36
N ARG A 113 6.24 -3.44 -3.29
CA ARG A 113 7.49 -4.23 -3.34
C ARG A 113 8.36 -3.99 -2.10
N ILE A 114 8.57 -2.72 -1.72
CA ILE A 114 9.28 -2.36 -0.48
C ILE A 114 8.62 -2.99 0.74
N ALA A 115 7.29 -2.95 0.83
CA ALA A 115 6.57 -3.55 1.95
C ALA A 115 6.84 -5.06 2.06
N ARG A 116 6.80 -5.80 0.94
CA ARG A 116 7.08 -7.25 0.92
C ARG A 116 8.52 -7.57 1.35
N LEU A 117 9.50 -6.80 0.87
CA LEU A 117 10.91 -6.96 1.28
C LEU A 117 11.07 -6.81 2.80
N LEU A 118 10.44 -5.79 3.38
CA LEU A 118 10.49 -5.54 4.83
C LEU A 118 9.73 -6.60 5.64
N THR A 119 8.63 -7.15 5.10
CA THR A 119 7.91 -8.25 5.72
C THR A 119 8.80 -9.50 5.80
N VAL A 120 9.42 -9.92 4.70
CA VAL A 120 10.30 -11.11 4.70
C VAL A 120 11.52 -10.90 5.62
N LYS A 121 12.11 -9.70 5.63
CA LYS A 121 13.18 -9.38 6.59
C LYS A 121 12.70 -9.54 8.04
N ARG A 122 11.48 -9.08 8.35
CA ARG A 122 10.91 -9.19 9.70
C ARG A 122 10.56 -10.63 10.07
N GLU A 123 10.08 -11.45 9.12
CA GLU A 123 9.85 -12.88 9.33
C GLU A 123 11.15 -13.58 9.74
N ARG A 124 12.25 -13.33 9.04
CA ARG A 124 13.58 -13.87 9.39
C ARG A 124 14.07 -13.43 10.77
N GLU A 125 13.87 -12.16 11.14
CA GLU A 125 14.19 -11.68 12.49
C GLU A 125 13.38 -12.42 13.58
N ILE A 126 12.13 -12.79 13.29
CA ILE A 126 11.27 -13.52 14.23
C ILE A 126 11.75 -14.97 14.35
N GLU A 127 12.13 -15.61 13.24
CA GLU A 127 12.72 -16.97 13.24
C GLU A 127 14.03 -17.02 14.05
N GLN A 128 14.82 -15.95 14.03
CA GLN A 128 16.02 -15.79 14.87
C GLN A 128 15.72 -15.51 16.35
N GLY A 129 14.44 -15.35 16.74
CA GLY A 129 14.03 -15.06 18.11
C GLY A 129 14.19 -13.60 18.53
N ILE A 130 14.38 -12.66 17.58
CA ILE A 130 14.57 -11.24 17.90
C ILE A 130 13.23 -10.60 18.27
N GLY A 131 13.11 -10.27 19.56
CA GLY A 131 11.96 -9.55 20.12
C GLY A 131 11.76 -8.15 19.52
N LYS A 132 10.54 -7.62 19.66
CA LYS A 132 10.12 -6.33 19.05
C LYS A 132 10.99 -5.13 19.47
N ARG A 133 11.46 -5.11 20.72
CA ARG A 133 12.28 -4.00 21.23
C ARG A 133 13.68 -3.99 20.64
N LEU A 134 14.32 -5.16 20.53
CA LEU A 134 15.64 -5.31 19.94
C LEU A 134 15.61 -5.00 18.44
N SER A 135 14.62 -5.53 17.71
CA SER A 135 14.40 -5.22 16.29
C SER A 135 14.30 -3.71 16.02
N ARG A 136 13.57 -2.96 16.87
CA ARG A 136 13.50 -1.48 16.75
C ARG A 136 14.83 -0.77 17.01
N LYS A 137 15.66 -1.27 17.93
CA LYS A 137 16.99 -0.70 18.19
C LYS A 137 17.90 -0.90 16.97
N LEU A 138 17.94 -2.13 16.45
CA LEU A 138 18.68 -2.49 15.24
C LEU A 138 18.20 -1.69 14.01
N ASP A 139 16.89 -1.56 13.80
CA ASP A 139 16.33 -0.76 12.70
C ASP A 139 16.68 0.73 12.80
N ARG A 140 16.70 1.30 14.02
CA ARG A 140 17.13 2.68 14.26
C ARG A 140 18.63 2.87 14.02
N GLU A 141 19.46 1.92 14.46
CA GLU A 141 20.91 1.91 14.19
C GLU A 141 21.18 1.83 12.70
N TRP A 142 20.55 0.88 12.02
CA TRP A 142 20.67 0.75 10.57
C TRP A 142 20.27 2.05 9.86
N LYS A 143 19.11 2.64 10.20
CA LYS A 143 18.65 3.90 9.58
C LYS A 143 19.58 5.08 9.79
N ARG A 144 20.25 5.16 10.94
CA ARG A 144 21.25 6.20 11.22
C ARG A 144 22.49 6.07 10.33
N ASN A 145 22.87 4.85 9.99
CA ASN A 145 24.06 4.54 9.21
C ASN A 145 23.83 4.54 7.69
N ILE A 146 22.62 4.83 7.20
CA ILE A 146 22.32 4.86 5.77
C ILE A 146 23.01 6.07 5.13
N VAL A 147 23.93 5.80 4.19
CA VAL A 147 24.50 6.80 3.30
C VAL A 147 23.62 6.93 2.06
N VAL A 148 23.17 8.16 1.74
CA VAL A 148 22.34 8.43 0.57
C VAL A 148 23.18 8.29 -0.70
N LYS A 149 22.82 7.34 -1.57
CA LYS A 149 23.44 7.14 -2.88
C LYS A 149 22.46 7.56 -3.98
N PRO A 150 22.92 8.16 -5.09
CA PRO A 150 22.04 8.44 -6.21
C PRO A 150 21.54 7.12 -6.82
N PRO A 151 20.25 7.02 -7.18
CA PRO A 151 19.67 5.81 -7.74
C PRO A 151 20.29 5.47 -9.10
N ALA A 152 20.35 4.18 -9.39
CA ALA A 152 21.00 3.66 -10.59
C ALA A 152 20.42 4.23 -11.89
N SER A 153 19.11 4.53 -11.94
CA SER A 153 18.47 5.16 -13.10
C SER A 153 19.06 6.54 -13.40
N LEU A 154 19.32 7.37 -12.38
CA LEU A 154 19.93 8.68 -12.57
C LEU A 154 21.39 8.59 -13.00
N LYS A 155 22.15 7.64 -12.43
CA LYS A 155 23.55 7.43 -12.81
C LYS A 155 23.67 7.10 -14.31
N LYS A 156 22.86 6.17 -14.80
CA LYS A 156 22.82 5.80 -16.22
C LYS A 156 22.54 6.99 -17.13
N LEU A 157 21.55 7.81 -16.79
CA LEU A 157 21.24 9.02 -17.56
C LEU A 157 22.36 10.05 -17.55
N GLN A 158 23.14 10.14 -16.46
CA GLN A 158 24.29 11.03 -16.36
C GLN A 158 25.47 10.52 -17.21
N GLU A 159 25.74 9.21 -17.16
CA GLU A 159 26.78 8.54 -17.97
C GLU A 159 26.49 8.69 -19.46
N GLU A 160 25.24 8.48 -19.90
CA GLU A 160 24.83 8.67 -21.30
C GLU A 160 24.96 10.14 -21.76
N LYS A 161 24.65 11.10 -20.88
CA LYS A 161 24.82 12.53 -21.20
C LYS A 161 26.28 12.94 -21.29
N ALA A 162 27.14 12.37 -20.43
CA ALA A 162 28.57 12.59 -20.49
C ALA A 162 29.17 12.01 -21.78
N ALA A 163 28.83 10.76 -22.11
CA ALA A 163 29.29 10.08 -23.32
C ALA A 163 28.84 10.73 -24.64
N LYS A 164 27.76 11.52 -24.62
CA LYS A 164 27.30 12.30 -25.79
C LYS A 164 27.94 13.68 -25.91
N LYS A 165 28.67 14.12 -24.88
CA LYS A 165 29.31 15.45 -24.82
C LYS A 165 30.77 15.39 -25.29
N ASP A 166 31.37 14.21 -25.27
CA ASP A 166 32.68 13.90 -25.85
C ASP A 166 32.54 13.48 -27.33
#